data_AF-A0A7S3B0L6-F1
#
_entry.id   AF-A0A7S3B0L6-F1
#
_cell.length_a   1.000
_cell.length_b   1.000
_cell.length_c   1.000
_cell.angle_alpha   90.00
_cell.angle_beta   90.00
_cell.angle_gamma   90.00
#
_symmetry.space_group_name_H-M   'P 1'
#
loop_
_entity.id
_entity.type
_entity.pdbx_description
1 polymer ?
#
loop_
_entity_poly.entity_id
_entity_poly.type
_entity_poly.pdbx_seq_one_letter_code
_entity_poly.pdbx_strand_id
1 'polypeptide(L)'
;PVLATAEQGLALEKLGKALTSSDEQSSDIYFSLKGRGSRGNRELAQGYVNLQALERAKKDQSLSPIDLVTAQGKVGGRVEVAVDAIDIVRKSRAALKMTNCFEVKVGQLSLSAGNKRDMD
;
A
#
# COMPACT_ATOMS: atom_id res chain seq x y z
N PRO A 1 -2.23 16.22 -20.90
CA PRO A 1 -1.79 15.16 -19.97
C PRO A 1 -2.59 15.19 -18.65
N VAL A 2 -3.80 14.64 -18.63
CA VAL A 2 -4.73 14.74 -17.46
C VAL A 2 -5.31 13.37 -17.05
N LEU A 3 -4.96 12.28 -17.74
CA LEU A 3 -5.52 10.95 -17.47
C LEU A 3 -4.73 10.12 -16.43
N ALA A 4 -3.58 10.59 -15.96
CA ALA A 4 -2.71 9.81 -15.06
C ALA A 4 -3.17 9.79 -13.59
N THR A 5 -4.16 10.57 -13.16
CA THR A 5 -4.40 10.83 -11.73
C THR A 5 -5.39 9.87 -11.05
N ALA A 6 -6.41 9.37 -11.75
CA ALA A 6 -7.43 8.51 -11.15
C ALA A 6 -6.92 7.08 -10.88
N GLU A 7 -6.22 6.49 -11.85
CA GLU A 7 -5.62 5.15 -11.70
C GLU A 7 -4.51 5.14 -10.65
N GLN A 8 -3.70 6.20 -10.58
CA GLN A 8 -2.68 6.36 -9.55
C GLN A 8 -3.29 6.49 -8.15
N GLY A 9 -4.40 7.22 -8.00
CA GLY A 9 -5.13 7.31 -6.75
C GLY A 9 -5.66 5.96 -6.28
N LEU A 10 -6.29 5.20 -7.19
CA LEU A 10 -6.78 3.84 -6.89
C LEU A 10 -5.64 2.87 -6.56
N ALA A 11 -4.50 2.98 -7.24
CA ALA A 11 -3.32 2.16 -6.97
C ALA A 11 -2.73 2.46 -5.58
N LEU A 12 -2.63 3.74 -5.19
CA LEU A 12 -2.17 4.16 -3.87
C LEU A 12 -3.12 3.71 -2.77
N GLU A 13 -4.44 3.78 -2.99
CA GLU A 13 -5.42 3.30 -2.01
C GLU A 13 -5.33 1.78 -1.82
N LYS A 14 -5.22 1.01 -2.91
CA LYS A 14 -5.04 -0.44 -2.87
C LYS A 14 -3.76 -0.83 -2.14
N LEU A 15 -2.65 -0.14 -2.44
CA LEU A 15 -1.37 -0.34 -1.75
C LEU A 15 -1.50 -0.03 -0.26
N GLY A 16 -2.14 1.09 0.08
CA GLY A 16 -2.40 1.44 1.47
C GLY A 16 -3.17 0.33 2.20
N LYS A 17 -4.23 -0.20 1.58
CA LYS A 17 -5.05 -1.28 2.15
C LYS A 17 -4.23 -2.55 2.38
N ALA A 18 -3.42 -2.93 1.40
CA ALA A 18 -2.47 -4.05 1.51
C ALA A 18 -1.48 -3.88 2.67
N LEU A 19 -0.97 -2.67 2.89
CA LEU A 19 -0.04 -2.34 3.98
C LEU A 19 -0.70 -2.30 5.37
N THR A 20 -2.03 -2.13 5.44
CA THR A 20 -2.80 -2.17 6.70
C THR A 20 -3.40 -3.55 6.99
N SER A 21 -3.31 -4.49 6.06
CA SER A 21 -3.79 -5.85 6.24
C SER A 21 -3.03 -6.55 7.37
N SER A 22 -3.75 -7.32 8.18
CA SER A 22 -3.15 -8.24 9.17
C SER A 22 -2.46 -9.44 8.52
N ASP A 23 -2.78 -9.70 7.25
CA ASP A 23 -2.08 -10.68 6.43
C ASP A 23 -0.86 -10.01 5.79
N GLU A 24 0.34 -10.37 6.26
CA GLU A 24 1.60 -9.81 5.75
C GLU A 24 1.80 -10.12 4.26
N GLN A 25 1.24 -11.24 3.77
CA GLN A 25 1.30 -11.67 2.36
C GLN A 25 0.55 -10.72 1.42
N SER A 26 -0.39 -9.93 1.96
CA SER A 26 -1.13 -8.92 1.21
C SER A 26 -0.22 -7.81 0.66
N SER A 27 0.97 -7.63 1.26
CA SER A 27 1.93 -6.57 0.93
C SER A 27 3.21 -7.07 0.25
N ASP A 28 3.23 -8.34 -0.13
CA ASP A 28 4.40 -8.97 -0.73
C ASP A 28 4.49 -8.67 -2.23
N ILE A 29 5.68 -8.32 -2.69
CA ILE A 29 6.03 -8.34 -4.12
C ILE A 29 6.53 -9.74 -4.44
N TYR A 30 5.76 -10.50 -5.22
CA TYR A 30 6.08 -11.87 -5.60
C TYR A 30 6.94 -11.95 -6.87
N PHE A 31 7.94 -12.83 -6.81
CA PHE A 31 8.80 -13.18 -7.93
C PHE A 31 8.61 -14.67 -8.22
N SER A 32 8.08 -15.01 -9.40
CA SER A 32 7.93 -16.40 -9.83
C SER A 32 8.93 -16.73 -10.94
N LEU A 33 9.78 -17.72 -10.70
CA LEU A 33 10.61 -18.33 -11.73
C LEU A 33 9.78 -19.33 -12.53
N LYS A 34 9.61 -19.08 -13.82
CA LYS A 34 8.87 -19.97 -14.73
C LYS A 34 9.82 -20.60 -15.74
N GLY A 35 9.77 -21.92 -15.85
CA GLY A 35 10.43 -22.68 -16.91
C GLY A 35 9.50 -22.84 -18.10
N ARG A 36 10.04 -22.64 -19.31
CA ARG A 36 9.32 -22.93 -20.55
C ARG A 36 9.62 -24.37 -20.97
N GLY A 37 8.61 -25.23 -20.94
CA GLY A 37 8.70 -26.62 -21.38
C GLY A 37 7.87 -26.91 -22.64
N SER A 38 8.01 -28.12 -23.17
CA SER A 38 7.26 -28.59 -24.35
C SER A 38 5.74 -28.64 -24.13
N ARG A 39 5.28 -28.70 -22.87
CA ARG A 39 3.86 -28.69 -22.47
C ARG A 39 3.38 -27.32 -21.96
N GLY A 40 4.17 -26.26 -22.11
CA GLY A 40 3.84 -24.89 -21.67
C GLY A 40 4.75 -24.34 -20.57
N ASN A 41 4.38 -23.16 -20.06
CA ASN A 41 5.10 -22.50 -18.97
C ASN A 41 4.70 -23.13 -17.62
N ARG A 42 5.69 -23.53 -16.83
CA ARG A 42 5.51 -24.09 -15.48
C ARG A 42 6.25 -23.26 -14.46
N GLU A 43 5.63 -23.01 -13.32
CA GLU A 43 6.29 -22.39 -12.17
C GLU A 43 7.25 -23.37 -11.48
N LEU A 44 8.49 -22.91 -11.27
CA LEU A 44 9.59 -23.70 -10.72
C LEU A 44 9.90 -23.31 -9.28
N ALA A 45 9.91 -22.01 -8.99
CA ALA A 45 10.22 -21.46 -7.68
C ALA A 45 9.60 -20.07 -7.51
N GLN A 46 9.39 -19.67 -6.27
CA GLN A 46 8.84 -18.36 -5.92
C GLN A 46 9.60 -17.73 -4.76
N GLY A 47 9.70 -16.41 -4.75
CA GLY A 47 10.22 -15.63 -3.63
C GLY A 47 9.45 -14.33 -3.50
N TYR A 48 9.70 -13.58 -2.44
CA TYR A 48 9.01 -12.34 -2.20
C TYR A 48 9.87 -11.30 -1.50
N VAL A 49 9.45 -10.04 -1.63
CA VAL A 49 9.92 -8.92 -0.81
C VAL A 49 8.72 -8.34 -0.09
N ASN A 50 8.76 -8.32 1.25
CA ASN A 50 7.67 -7.82 2.07
C ASN A 50 7.74 -6.30 2.25
N LEU A 51 6.76 -5.57 1.72
CA LEU A 51 6.76 -4.10 1.77
C LEU A 51 6.52 -3.55 3.18
N GLN A 52 5.76 -4.25 4.04
CA GLN A 52 5.59 -3.86 5.44
C GLN A 52 6.92 -3.96 6.21
N ALA A 53 7.75 -4.97 5.93
CA ALA A 53 9.04 -5.15 6.55
C ALA A 53 10.02 -4.02 6.16
N LEU A 54 10.05 -3.64 4.87
CA LEU A 54 10.83 -2.49 4.40
C LEU A 54 10.36 -1.18 5.07
N GLU A 55 9.05 -0.99 5.20
CA GLU A 55 8.47 0.16 5.90
C GLU A 55 8.88 0.21 7.38
N ARG A 56 8.73 -0.92 8.10
CA ARG A 56 9.13 -1.05 9.51
C ARG A 56 10.61 -0.76 9.70
N ALA A 57 11.46 -1.25 8.78
CA ALA A 57 12.89 -0.99 8.77
C ALA A 57 13.26 0.45 8.34
N LYS A 58 12.31 1.21 7.78
CA LYS A 58 12.54 2.53 7.17
C LYS A 58 13.70 2.52 6.17
N LYS A 59 13.92 1.39 5.50
CA LYS A 59 14.97 1.22 4.48
C LYS A 59 14.46 0.54 3.20
N ASP A 60 14.83 1.07 2.04
CA ASP A 60 14.55 0.48 0.74
C ASP A 60 15.36 -0.82 0.58
N GLN A 61 14.87 -1.73 -0.28
CA GLN A 61 15.63 -2.91 -0.62
C GLN A 61 16.73 -2.50 -1.60
N SER A 62 17.97 -2.43 -1.12
CA SER A 62 19.13 -2.30 -2.02
C SER A 62 19.25 -3.54 -2.91
N LEU A 63 19.89 -3.40 -4.07
CA LEU A 63 20.15 -4.53 -4.98
C LEU A 63 20.81 -5.68 -4.22
N SER A 64 20.03 -6.71 -3.94
CA SER A 64 20.45 -7.82 -3.10
C SER A 64 19.74 -9.10 -3.51
N PRO A 65 20.39 -10.26 -3.33
CA PRO A 65 19.83 -11.54 -3.73
C PRO A 65 18.67 -11.92 -2.81
N ILE A 66 17.56 -12.35 -3.42
CA ILE A 66 16.48 -13.07 -2.76
C ILE A 66 16.48 -14.53 -3.22
N ASP A 67 16.21 -15.44 -2.29
CA ASP A 67 16.05 -16.86 -2.60
C ASP A 67 14.66 -17.12 -3.20
N LEU A 68 14.64 -17.85 -4.31
CA LEU A 68 13.42 -18.40 -4.91
C LEU A 68 13.29 -19.85 -4.46
N VAL A 69 12.22 -20.15 -3.75
CA VAL A 69 11.97 -21.45 -3.12
C VAL A 69 10.99 -22.26 -3.97
N THR A 70 11.32 -23.52 -4.24
CA THR A 70 10.43 -24.44 -4.95
C THR A 70 9.24 -24.84 -4.07
N ALA A 71 8.21 -25.45 -4.65
CA ALA A 71 7.09 -26.01 -3.90
C ALA A 71 7.51 -27.06 -2.84
N GLN A 72 8.72 -27.62 -2.95
CA GLN A 72 9.30 -28.58 -2.00
C GLN A 72 10.15 -27.91 -0.92
N GLY A 73 10.18 -26.58 -0.83
CA GLY A 73 10.93 -25.86 0.19
C GLY A 73 12.44 -25.75 -0.07
N LYS A 74 12.92 -26.10 -1.27
CA LYS A 74 14.34 -26.01 -1.64
C LYS A 74 14.61 -24.71 -2.39
N VAL A 75 15.82 -24.15 -2.25
CA VAL A 75 16.24 -23.01 -3.07
C VAL A 75 16.37 -23.48 -4.54
N GLY A 76 15.47 -23.02 -5.39
CA GLY A 76 15.42 -23.30 -6.83
C GLY A 76 16.14 -22.26 -7.68
N GLY A 77 16.50 -21.10 -7.09
CA GLY A 77 17.26 -20.05 -7.73
C GLY A 77 17.44 -18.83 -6.84
N ARG A 78 18.21 -17.85 -7.31
CA ARG A 78 18.35 -16.53 -6.69
C ARG A 78 18.14 -15.45 -7.74
N VAL A 79 17.51 -14.36 -7.35
CA VAL A 79 17.38 -13.16 -8.19
C VAL A 79 17.80 -11.95 -7.37
N GLU A 80 18.59 -11.07 -7.96
CA GLU A 80 18.93 -9.79 -7.34
C GLU A 80 17.82 -8.78 -7.60
N VAL A 81 17.33 -8.16 -6.54
CA VAL A 81 16.21 -7.23 -6.60
C VAL A 81 16.58 -5.97 -5.83
N ALA A 82 16.30 -4.82 -6.44
CA ALA A 82 16.22 -3.54 -5.77
C ALA A 82 14.76 -3.07 -5.74
N VAL A 83 14.30 -2.55 -4.62
CA VAL A 83 12.94 -2.02 -4.44
C VAL A 83 13.01 -0.68 -3.73
N ASP A 84 12.78 0.39 -4.48
CA ASP A 84 12.60 1.75 -3.96
C ASP A 84 11.10 1.96 -3.69
N ALA A 85 10.67 1.76 -2.45
CA ALA A 85 9.26 1.73 -2.10
C ALA A 85 8.86 2.64 -0.93
N ILE A 86 9.80 3.09 -0.10
CA ILE A 86 9.47 3.78 1.17
C ILE A 86 8.61 5.01 0.97
N ASP A 87 8.97 5.87 0.03
CA ASP A 87 8.26 7.12 -0.16
C ASP A 87 6.83 6.89 -0.63
N ILE A 88 6.63 5.91 -1.51
CA ILE A 88 5.31 5.52 -2.02
C ILE A 88 4.48 4.85 -0.91
N VAL A 89 5.10 3.98 -0.12
CA VAL A 89 4.46 3.30 1.02
C VAL A 89 4.01 4.34 2.06
N ARG A 90 4.85 5.29 2.44
CA ARG A 90 4.49 6.39 3.35
C ARG A 90 3.37 7.26 2.80
N LYS A 91 3.44 7.62 1.51
CA LYS A 91 2.38 8.41 0.85
C LYS A 91 1.05 7.66 0.83
N SER A 92 1.05 6.36 0.56
CA SER A 92 -0.18 5.55 0.56
C SER A 92 -0.84 5.48 1.94
N ARG A 93 -0.06 5.35 3.03
CA ARG A 93 -0.59 5.43 4.39
C ARG A 93 -1.13 6.81 4.76
N ALA A 94 -0.42 7.86 4.38
CA ALA A 94 -0.87 9.23 4.61
C ALA A 94 -2.19 9.49 3.88
N ALA A 95 -2.31 9.04 2.62
CA ALA A 95 -3.54 9.12 1.84
C ALA A 95 -4.70 8.40 2.53
N LEU A 96 -4.51 7.15 2.99
CA LEU A 96 -5.55 6.43 3.74
C LEU A 96 -6.00 7.13 5.04
N LYS A 97 -5.07 7.75 5.76
CA LYS A 97 -5.42 8.55 6.95
C LYS A 97 -6.27 9.76 6.57
N MET A 98 -6.00 10.40 5.43
CA MET A 98 -6.79 11.52 4.94
C MET A 98 -8.16 11.08 4.40
N THR A 99 -8.27 9.92 3.76
CA THR A 99 -9.56 9.39 3.29
C THR A 99 -10.51 9.05 4.46
N ASN A 100 -9.96 8.69 5.62
CA ASN A 100 -10.72 8.39 6.84
C ASN A 100 -10.91 9.59 7.77
N CYS A 101 -10.58 10.80 7.32
CA CYS A 101 -10.76 12.05 8.05
C CYS A 101 -12.04 12.73 7.54
N PHE A 102 -13.12 12.66 8.32
CA PHE A 102 -14.28 13.54 8.15
C PHE A 102 -14.22 14.61 9.24
N GLU A 103 -13.98 15.86 8.85
CA GLU A 103 -13.89 17.01 9.76
C GLU A 103 -15.15 17.88 9.60
N VAL A 104 -15.95 17.99 10.66
CA VAL A 104 -17.08 18.93 10.72
C VAL A 104 -16.67 20.12 11.56
N LYS A 105 -16.49 21.28 10.92
CA LYS A 105 -16.29 22.56 11.60
C LYS A 105 -17.63 23.26 11.77
N VAL A 106 -18.12 23.32 13.00
CA VAL A 106 -19.29 24.12 13.35
C VAL A 106 -18.81 25.48 13.84
N GLY A 107 -19.21 26.54 13.13
CA GLY A 107 -18.92 27.93 13.53
C GLY A 107 -19.78 28.39 14.72
N GLN A 108 -19.68 29.67 15.07
CA GLN A 108 -20.45 30.22 16.20
C GLN A 108 -21.93 30.39 15.84
N LEU A 109 -22.83 29.81 16.64
CA LEU A 109 -24.28 30.02 16.56
C LEU A 109 -24.66 31.23 17.42
N SER A 110 -25.18 32.29 16.78
CA SER A 110 -25.69 33.49 17.46
C SER A 110 -27.21 33.58 17.32
N LEU A 111 -27.89 33.70 18.46
CA LEU A 111 -29.32 33.95 18.55
C LEU A 111 -29.55 35.45 18.77
N SER A 112 -30.32 36.10 17.90
CA SER A 112 -30.80 37.46 18.16
C SER A 112 -31.96 37.40 19.16
N ALA A 113 -31.79 37.99 20.34
CA ALA A 113 -32.89 38.18 21.28
C ALA A 113 -33.91 39.15 20.65
N GLY A 114 -35.01 38.60 20.13
CA GLY A 114 -36.16 39.36 19.66
C GLY A 114 -37.11 39.68 20.81
N ASN A 115 -36.79 40.75 21.53
CA ASN A 115 -37.49 41.44 22.62
C ASN A 115 -39.01 41.21 22.77
N LYS A 116 -39.42 40.71 23.94
CA LYS A 116 -40.72 41.07 24.54
C LYS A 116 -40.64 42.50 25.03
N ARG A 117 -41.37 43.41 24.38
CA ARG A 117 -41.74 44.70 24.99
C ARG A 117 -43.12 44.51 25.60
N ASP A 118 -43.15 44.17 26.88
CA ASP A 118 -44.29 44.45 27.73
C ASP A 118 -44.09 45.88 28.26
N MET A 119 -44.99 46.80 27.88
CA MET A 119 -45.23 48.02 28.64
C MET A 119 -46.71 48.38 28.53
N ASP A 120 -47.30 48.52 29.72
CA ASP A 120 -48.68 48.93 30.02
C ASP A 120 -49.02 50.34 29.53
#